data_AF-A0AA42ZFD6-F1
#
_entry.id   AF-A0AA42ZFD6-F1
#
_cell.length_a   1.000
_cell.length_b   1.000
_cell.length_c   1.000
_cell.angle_alpha   90.00
_cell.angle_beta   90.00
_cell.angle_gamma   90.00
#
_symmetry.space_group_name_H-M   'P 1'
#
loop_
_entity.id
_entity.type
_entity.pdbx_description
1 polymer ?
#
loop_
_entity_poly.entity_id
_entity_poly.type
_entity_poly.pdbx_seq_one_letter_code
_entity_poly.pdbx_strand_id
1 'polypeptide(L)'
;MTALYHTVLADFRERTRRYSFLVVLGLNLYLGYLVYVGKFTARLGNYRGVGNSAWVGSTMTMTCTLLLMMFGFYVIKNAIDRDRTTGVGEILATTPLTRIGYLFGKLLSNFAVLTSMLMIVAASGAVMQLVDPGSGSFDLWHLLAPFVYIGLPTMLLTAAFAILFESIRWLRGGLGNAVYLIMITMSLPLAMETKRPIFDFVGLNLFETSMKTAALAQFPGAKLNFNLNPEFFPGLEQFQWDGIEWTWAVVQPHFFCVGLAFFITMLAVPFFDRFDPSKTKRRVKKTPVDSNNGMVRSLAETTPYHLSHLAAVRSVFSPVALLLAELRVMLKGFHWSWYVVQLGLIVASLAAPFEIARTYILPVAWVWPLLVWSKMGTRELRWNTSQIMVSCPYPVSRQLPVAWLAGITVALVAGGGIAIKALILGQFSYLAAWLTAALFIPTLAMTLGKVSGTNKLFEVVYMTLWYVGPMNHIVPLDFLAASPEAITTGVPLYYAGATALLIPIMFAAGRHRMGT
;
A
#
# COMPACT_ATOMS: atom_id res chain seq x y z
N MET A 1 14.42 31.40 4.33
CA MET A 1 14.85 30.11 4.92
C MET A 1 14.02 29.70 6.14
N THR A 2 13.66 30.65 7.02
CA THR A 2 12.82 30.40 8.21
C THR A 2 11.46 29.74 7.90
N ALA A 3 10.73 30.20 6.88
CA ALA A 3 9.45 29.61 6.49
C ALA A 3 9.56 28.13 6.08
N LEU A 4 10.57 27.78 5.27
CA LEU A 4 10.78 26.40 4.82
C LEU A 4 11.12 25.47 6.00
N TYR A 5 11.97 25.93 6.92
CA TYR A 5 12.30 25.19 8.14
C TYR A 5 11.05 24.89 8.98
N HIS A 6 10.18 25.88 9.20
CA HIS A 6 8.96 25.68 9.98
C HIS A 6 7.96 24.74 9.29
N THR A 7 7.84 24.78 7.95
CA THR A 7 7.02 23.81 7.21
C THR A 7 7.55 22.38 7.39
N VAL A 8 8.87 22.20 7.25
CA VAL A 8 9.52 20.88 7.42
C VAL A 8 9.29 20.35 8.83
N LEU A 9 9.55 21.19 9.85
CA LEU A 9 9.45 20.80 11.26
C LEU A 9 8.01 20.48 11.66
N ALA A 10 7.02 21.25 11.19
CA ALA A 10 5.62 21.02 11.48
C ALA A 10 5.14 19.68 10.90
N ASP A 11 5.46 19.40 9.64
CA ASP A 11 5.12 18.14 9.00
C ASP A 11 5.83 16.95 9.67
N PHE A 12 7.11 17.09 10.00
CA PHE A 12 7.88 16.05 10.69
C PHE A 12 7.26 15.69 12.05
N ARG A 13 6.96 16.72 12.88
CA ARG A 13 6.33 16.53 14.19
C ARG A 13 4.95 15.91 14.09
N GLU A 14 4.18 16.30 13.09
CA GLU A 14 2.85 15.75 12.91
C GLU A 14 2.90 14.27 12.54
N ARG A 15 3.80 13.87 11.66
CA ARG A 15 3.89 12.50 11.16
C ARG A 15 4.45 11.53 12.16
N THR A 16 5.47 11.94 12.90
CA THR A 16 6.07 11.14 13.99
C THR A 16 5.07 10.88 15.13
N ARG A 17 4.02 11.69 15.26
CA ARG A 17 2.92 11.51 16.22
C ARG A 17 1.75 10.66 15.71
N ARG A 18 1.74 10.25 14.44
CA ARG A 18 0.68 9.38 13.89
C ARG A 18 0.91 7.93 14.29
N TYR A 19 -0.16 7.20 14.58
CA TYR A 19 -0.09 5.76 14.83
C TYR A 19 0.56 4.98 13.68
N SER A 20 0.37 5.40 12.42
CA SER A 20 1.02 4.76 11.28
C SER A 20 2.55 4.80 11.34
N PHE A 21 3.14 5.84 11.93
CA PHE A 21 4.58 5.93 12.14
C PHE A 21 5.04 4.85 13.13
N LEU A 22 4.36 4.74 14.28
CA LEU A 22 4.69 3.75 15.31
C LEU A 22 4.51 2.32 14.82
N VAL A 23 3.44 2.03 14.06
CA VAL A 23 3.19 0.69 13.51
C VAL A 23 4.30 0.26 12.54
N VAL A 24 4.68 1.11 11.59
CA VAL A 24 5.73 0.77 10.61
C VAL A 24 7.11 0.74 11.27
N LEU A 25 7.38 1.62 12.24
CA LEU A 25 8.61 1.58 13.03
C LEU A 25 8.70 0.29 13.86
N GLY A 26 7.63 -0.07 14.57
CA GLY A 26 7.56 -1.30 15.36
C GLY A 26 7.72 -2.56 14.50
N LEU A 27 7.10 -2.59 13.31
CA LEU A 27 7.30 -3.67 12.35
C LEU A 27 8.76 -3.77 11.88
N ASN A 28 9.41 -2.65 11.61
CA ASN A 28 10.83 -2.63 11.23
C ASN A 28 11.74 -3.09 12.38
N LEU A 29 11.48 -2.64 13.61
CA LEU A 29 12.23 -3.06 14.79
C LEU A 29 12.06 -4.56 15.06
N TYR A 30 10.83 -5.06 14.94
CA TYR A 30 10.55 -6.49 15.06
C TYR A 30 11.28 -7.29 13.99
N LEU A 31 11.24 -6.84 12.74
CA LEU A 31 11.95 -7.50 11.65
C LEU A 31 13.47 -7.44 11.83
N GLY A 32 14.02 -6.30 12.27
CA GLY A 32 15.43 -6.16 12.64
C GLY A 32 15.82 -7.14 13.75
N TYR A 33 15.00 -7.29 14.78
CA TYR A 33 15.19 -8.29 15.83
C TYR A 33 15.16 -9.74 15.28
N LEU A 34 14.23 -10.07 14.38
CA LEU A 34 14.20 -11.39 13.75
C LEU A 34 15.44 -11.68 12.90
N VAL A 35 15.97 -10.66 12.20
CA VAL A 35 17.24 -10.74 11.47
C VAL A 35 18.38 -11.01 12.45
N TYR A 36 18.45 -10.25 13.55
CA TYR A 36 19.49 -10.40 14.57
C TYR A 36 19.52 -11.80 15.18
N VAL A 37 18.36 -12.33 15.59
CA VAL A 37 18.24 -13.66 16.21
C VAL A 37 18.36 -14.79 15.19
N GLY A 38 18.44 -14.49 13.89
CA GLY A 38 18.55 -15.50 12.84
C GLY A 38 17.25 -16.26 12.58
N LYS A 39 16.09 -15.68 12.91
CA LYS A 39 14.77 -16.17 12.49
C LYS A 39 14.36 -15.65 11.11
N PHE A 40 15.02 -14.59 10.65
CA PHE A 40 14.95 -14.11 9.28
C PHE A 40 16.37 -14.14 8.71
N THR A 41 16.68 -15.23 7.99
CA THR A 41 18.07 -15.58 7.69
C THR A 41 18.45 -15.17 6.27
N ALA A 42 19.48 -14.33 6.15
CA ALA A 42 20.24 -14.20 4.91
C ALA A 42 21.24 -15.37 4.84
N ARG A 43 21.17 -16.20 3.80
CA ARG A 43 22.05 -17.36 3.64
C ARG A 43 22.55 -17.52 2.22
N LEU A 44 23.68 -18.18 2.07
CA LEU A 44 24.27 -18.61 0.81
C LEU A 44 24.27 -20.14 0.78
N GLY A 45 23.21 -20.76 0.29
CA GLY A 45 23.04 -22.21 0.38
C GLY A 45 22.98 -22.69 1.85
N ASN A 46 24.01 -23.43 2.27
CA ASN A 46 24.16 -23.93 3.64
C ASN A 46 25.08 -23.05 4.52
N TYR A 47 25.47 -21.88 4.03
CA TYR A 47 26.41 -20.98 4.70
C TYR A 47 25.72 -19.70 5.19
N ARG A 48 26.17 -19.17 6.33
CA ARG A 48 25.83 -17.84 6.84
C ARG A 48 27.06 -17.11 7.35
N GLY A 49 27.06 -15.79 7.34
CA GLY A 49 28.14 -15.03 7.95
C GLY A 49 28.12 -15.14 9.47
N VAL A 50 29.29 -14.97 10.08
CA VAL A 50 29.41 -14.73 11.53
C VAL A 50 28.66 -13.44 11.88
N GLY A 51 27.98 -13.40 13.02
CA GLY A 51 27.14 -12.28 13.48
C GLY A 51 27.89 -11.01 13.90
N ASN A 52 28.99 -10.66 13.22
CA ASN A 52 29.74 -9.43 13.46
C ASN A 52 28.96 -8.17 13.02
N SER A 53 29.51 -6.99 13.33
CA SER A 53 28.85 -5.71 13.02
C SER A 53 28.56 -5.51 11.53
N ALA A 54 29.46 -5.97 10.64
CA ALA A 54 29.27 -5.90 9.19
C ALA A 54 28.09 -6.74 8.71
N TRP A 55 27.98 -7.99 9.18
CA TRP A 55 26.90 -8.90 8.85
C TRP A 55 25.54 -8.38 9.31
N VAL A 56 25.44 -7.98 10.59
CA VAL A 56 24.20 -7.46 11.16
C VAL A 56 23.79 -6.16 10.48
N GLY A 57 24.71 -5.20 10.31
CA GLY A 57 24.42 -3.91 9.67
C GLY A 57 23.92 -4.08 8.23
N SER A 58 24.53 -4.98 7.47
CA SER A 58 24.17 -5.24 6.07
C SER A 58 22.84 -5.97 5.93
N THR A 59 22.64 -7.06 6.68
CA THR A 59 21.39 -7.85 6.64
C THR A 59 20.19 -7.07 7.17
N MET A 60 20.37 -6.26 8.22
CA MET A 60 19.34 -5.31 8.68
C MET A 60 19.07 -4.23 7.64
N THR A 61 20.10 -3.65 7.03
CA THR A 61 19.91 -2.62 5.99
C THR A 61 19.12 -3.17 4.81
N MET A 62 19.47 -4.34 4.27
CA MET A 62 18.73 -4.96 3.17
C MET A 62 17.25 -5.15 3.52
N THR A 63 17.01 -5.76 4.69
CA THR A 63 15.67 -6.20 5.08
C THR A 63 14.78 -5.01 5.48
N CYS A 64 15.29 -4.11 6.32
CA CYS A 64 14.54 -2.95 6.80
C CYS A 64 14.41 -1.86 5.73
N THR A 65 15.40 -1.66 4.86
CA THR A 65 15.28 -0.71 3.73
C THR A 65 14.22 -1.20 2.75
N LEU A 66 14.17 -2.50 2.44
CA LEU A 66 13.09 -3.07 1.63
C LEU A 66 11.71 -2.80 2.25
N LEU A 67 11.57 -3.07 3.55
CA LEU A 67 10.31 -2.88 4.26
C LEU A 67 9.91 -1.39 4.31
N LEU A 68 10.85 -0.49 4.59
CA LEU A 68 10.62 0.96 4.57
C LEU A 68 10.33 1.49 3.17
N MET A 69 10.97 0.96 2.12
CA MET A 69 10.67 1.34 0.73
C MET A 69 9.23 0.97 0.37
N MET A 70 8.72 -0.17 0.84
CA MET A 70 7.33 -0.59 0.62
C MET A 70 6.34 0.19 1.48
N PHE A 71 6.45 0.13 2.81
CA PHE A 71 5.43 0.65 3.74
C PHE A 71 5.69 2.10 4.18
N GLY A 72 6.96 2.54 4.19
CA GLY A 72 7.32 3.91 4.53
C GLY A 72 6.69 4.92 3.57
N PHE A 73 6.58 4.59 2.27
CA PHE A 73 5.84 5.39 1.29
C PHE A 73 4.42 5.73 1.77
N TYR A 74 3.68 4.78 2.34
CA TYR A 74 2.31 4.98 2.80
C TYR A 74 2.21 5.86 4.04
N VAL A 75 3.26 5.85 4.88
CA VAL A 75 3.40 6.74 6.04
C VAL A 75 3.62 8.18 5.58
N ILE A 76 4.49 8.38 4.58
CA ILE A 76 4.84 9.71 4.09
C ILE A 76 3.91 10.27 3.00
N LYS A 77 3.05 9.43 2.42
CA LYS A 77 2.04 9.87 1.44
C LYS A 77 0.89 10.62 2.11
N ASN A 78 0.32 11.59 1.41
CA ASN A 78 -0.67 12.61 1.78
C ASN A 78 -0.06 13.86 2.42
N ALA A 79 1.18 14.24 2.08
CA ALA A 79 1.77 15.51 2.51
C ALA A 79 1.02 16.71 1.93
N ILE A 80 0.80 16.67 0.62
CA ILE A 80 0.17 17.70 -0.19
C ILE A 80 -1.35 17.51 -0.17
N ASP A 81 -1.82 16.25 -0.23
CA ASP A 81 -3.26 15.97 -0.19
C ASP A 81 -3.90 16.42 1.13
N ARG A 82 -3.18 16.30 2.25
CA ARG A 82 -3.64 16.83 3.53
C ARG A 82 -3.81 18.34 3.49
N ASP A 83 -2.82 19.07 2.98
CA ASP A 83 -2.92 20.53 2.88
C ASP A 83 -4.10 20.95 1.98
N ARG A 84 -4.48 20.13 0.99
CA ARG A 84 -5.71 20.35 0.21
C ARG A 84 -6.97 20.10 1.03
N THR A 85 -7.07 18.97 1.72
CA THR A 85 -8.31 18.55 2.40
C THR A 85 -8.57 19.33 3.68
N THR A 86 -7.54 19.83 4.35
CA THR A 86 -7.67 20.69 5.53
C THR A 86 -7.90 22.16 5.18
N GLY A 87 -7.77 22.56 3.91
CA GLY A 87 -7.84 23.95 3.47
C GLY A 87 -6.57 24.78 3.75
N VAL A 88 -5.58 24.22 4.47
CA VAL A 88 -4.31 24.90 4.77
C VAL A 88 -3.54 25.30 3.50
N GLY A 89 -3.71 24.54 2.42
CA GLY A 89 -3.12 24.82 1.12
C GLY A 89 -3.51 26.19 0.54
N GLU A 90 -4.71 26.69 0.84
CA GLU A 90 -5.17 28.02 0.40
C GLU A 90 -4.40 29.12 1.14
N ILE A 91 -4.13 28.93 2.44
CA ILE A 91 -3.28 29.83 3.23
C ILE A 91 -1.85 29.79 2.68
N LEU A 92 -1.30 28.61 2.44
CA LEU A 92 0.04 28.44 1.88
C LEU A 92 0.18 29.08 0.49
N ALA A 93 -0.88 29.09 -0.33
CA ALA A 93 -0.87 29.73 -1.63
C ALA A 93 -0.70 31.26 -1.57
N THR A 94 -1.10 31.90 -0.46
CA THR A 94 -0.92 33.35 -0.22
C THR A 94 0.48 33.74 0.29
N THR A 95 1.32 32.76 0.61
CA THR A 95 2.70 33.00 1.10
C THR A 95 3.68 33.20 -0.06
N PRO A 96 4.88 33.79 0.16
CA PRO A 96 5.91 33.92 -0.87
C PRO A 96 6.60 32.60 -1.26
N LEU A 97 6.15 31.45 -0.75
CA LEU A 97 6.73 30.13 -1.06
C LEU A 97 6.52 29.74 -2.53
N THR A 98 7.61 29.55 -3.27
CA THR A 98 7.58 29.07 -4.66
C THR A 98 7.13 27.59 -4.74
N ARG A 99 6.68 27.14 -5.91
CA ARG A 99 6.33 25.72 -6.13
C ARG A 99 7.50 24.80 -5.80
N ILE A 100 8.70 25.16 -6.26
CA ILE A 100 9.93 24.40 -5.99
C ILE A 100 10.23 24.38 -4.49
N GLY A 101 10.22 25.54 -3.83
CA GLY A 101 10.49 25.64 -2.39
C GLY A 101 9.52 24.83 -1.54
N TYR A 102 8.23 24.85 -1.89
CA TYR A 102 7.22 24.02 -1.23
C TYR A 102 7.47 22.52 -1.43
N LEU A 103 7.70 22.06 -2.68
CA LEU A 103 7.94 20.65 -2.95
C LEU A 103 9.23 20.14 -2.30
N PHE A 104 10.30 20.94 -2.30
CA PHE A 104 11.55 20.60 -1.59
C PHE A 104 11.38 20.59 -0.07
N GLY A 105 10.56 21.47 0.49
CA GLY A 105 10.18 21.41 1.90
C GLY A 105 9.46 20.10 2.23
N LYS A 106 8.52 19.67 1.38
CA LYS A 106 7.86 18.37 1.54
C LYS A 106 8.81 17.19 1.33
N LEU A 107 9.77 17.29 0.41
CA LEU A 107 10.80 16.27 0.19
C LEU A 107 11.63 16.07 1.45
N LEU A 108 12.17 17.17 2.00
CA LEU A 108 13.02 17.12 3.17
C LEU A 108 12.27 16.60 4.39
N SER A 109 10.99 16.98 4.55
CA SER A 109 10.16 16.44 5.63
C SER A 109 9.88 14.94 5.48
N ASN A 110 9.49 14.50 4.28
CA ASN A 110 9.31 13.08 3.97
C ASN A 110 10.59 12.27 4.25
N PHE A 111 11.73 12.79 3.78
CA PHE A 111 13.03 12.17 3.95
C PHE A 111 13.44 12.12 5.43
N ALA A 112 13.22 13.19 6.20
CA ALA A 112 13.51 13.22 7.63
C ALA A 112 12.69 12.19 8.41
N VAL A 113 11.42 11.99 8.08
CA VAL A 113 10.57 10.97 8.71
C VAL A 113 11.12 9.56 8.46
N LEU A 114 11.43 9.23 7.20
CA LEU A 114 11.98 7.91 6.86
C LEU A 114 13.38 7.69 7.45
N THR A 115 14.22 8.71 7.41
CA THR A 115 15.57 8.68 8.01
C THR A 115 15.48 8.46 9.52
N SER A 116 14.53 9.09 10.21
CA SER A 116 14.35 8.86 11.64
C SER A 116 14.00 7.40 11.96
N MET A 117 13.16 6.75 11.15
CA MET A 117 12.87 5.32 11.30
C MET A 117 14.12 4.48 11.07
N LEU A 118 14.85 4.77 10.00
CA LEU A 118 16.08 4.06 9.63
C LEU A 118 17.14 4.15 10.74
N MET A 119 17.34 5.35 11.32
CA MET A 119 18.29 5.57 12.41
C MET A 119 17.88 4.87 13.70
N ILE A 120 16.58 4.79 14.01
CA ILE A 120 16.10 4.03 15.17
C ILE A 120 16.36 2.53 14.98
N VAL A 121 16.18 2.00 13.77
CA VAL A 121 16.54 0.61 13.44
C VAL A 121 18.04 0.38 13.59
N ALA A 122 18.88 1.26 13.03
CA ALA A 122 20.33 1.16 13.16
C ALA A 122 20.79 1.20 14.64
N ALA A 123 20.21 2.10 15.43
CA ALA A 123 20.45 2.17 16.87
C ALA A 123 20.02 0.88 17.58
N SER A 124 18.91 0.27 17.19
CA SER A 124 18.47 -1.00 17.75
C SER A 124 19.47 -2.13 17.47
N GLY A 125 20.07 -2.18 16.28
CA GLY A 125 21.12 -3.13 15.95
C GLY A 125 22.39 -2.94 16.79
N ALA A 126 22.77 -1.69 17.05
CA ALA A 126 23.88 -1.38 17.95
C ALA A 126 23.59 -1.85 19.39
N VAL A 127 22.40 -1.55 19.91
CA VAL A 127 21.97 -2.00 21.25
C VAL A 127 21.96 -3.52 21.35
N MET A 128 21.44 -4.23 20.34
CA MET A 128 21.41 -5.70 20.34
C MET A 128 22.81 -6.30 20.42
N GLN A 129 23.78 -5.78 19.66
CA GLN A 129 25.18 -6.26 19.73
C GLN A 129 25.83 -5.94 21.08
N LEU A 130 25.63 -4.73 21.62
CA LEU A 130 26.24 -4.33 22.89
C LEU A 130 25.69 -5.13 24.09
N VAL A 131 24.43 -5.57 24.01
CA VAL A 131 23.77 -6.33 25.08
C VAL A 131 24.10 -7.83 24.99
N ASP A 132 24.33 -8.35 23.79
CA ASP A 132 24.64 -9.76 23.57
C ASP A 132 26.13 -10.06 23.82
N PRO A 133 26.50 -10.76 24.91
CA PRO A 133 27.90 -11.05 25.22
C PRO A 133 28.58 -11.95 24.17
N GLY A 134 27.80 -12.61 23.30
CA GLY A 134 28.30 -13.49 22.25
C GLY A 134 28.52 -12.81 20.88
N SER A 135 28.22 -11.51 20.74
CA SER A 135 28.22 -10.80 19.44
C SER A 135 29.62 -10.48 18.87
N GLY A 136 30.69 -10.74 19.63
CA GLY A 136 32.06 -10.46 19.23
C GLY A 136 32.43 -8.97 19.42
N SER A 137 33.46 -8.50 18.71
CA SER A 137 33.91 -7.10 18.77
C SER A 137 32.93 -6.18 18.05
N PHE A 138 32.45 -5.15 18.75
CA PHE A 138 31.54 -4.15 18.19
C PHE A 138 32.28 -3.09 17.38
N ASP A 139 31.89 -2.92 16.11
CA ASP A 139 32.37 -1.84 15.25
C ASP A 139 31.18 -1.01 14.73
N LEU A 140 31.13 0.24 15.19
CA LEU A 140 30.05 1.18 14.85
C LEU A 140 30.00 1.51 13.35
N TRP A 141 31.15 1.61 12.68
CA TRP A 141 31.19 2.00 11.28
C TRP A 141 30.74 0.85 10.38
N HIS A 142 31.19 -0.37 10.65
CA HIS A 142 30.76 -1.56 9.92
C HIS A 142 29.26 -1.82 10.08
N LEU A 143 28.67 -1.46 11.23
CA LEU A 143 27.22 -1.47 11.43
C LEU A 143 26.50 -0.40 10.60
N LEU A 144 26.96 0.86 10.67
CA LEU A 144 26.23 2.02 10.14
C LEU A 144 26.44 2.27 8.64
N ALA A 145 27.58 1.90 8.07
CA ALA A 145 27.91 2.23 6.69
C ALA A 145 26.87 1.72 5.66
N PRO A 146 26.34 0.49 5.75
CA PRO A 146 25.20 0.04 4.95
C PRO A 146 23.98 0.99 4.99
N PHE A 147 23.57 1.43 6.19
CA PHE A 147 22.42 2.33 6.35
C PHE A 147 22.66 3.68 5.68
N VAL A 148 23.89 4.19 5.75
CA VAL A 148 24.26 5.48 5.16
C VAL A 148 24.32 5.40 3.64
N TYR A 149 25.03 4.42 3.08
CA TYR A 149 25.30 4.36 1.65
C TYR A 149 24.17 3.75 0.82
N ILE A 150 23.28 2.97 1.43
CA ILE A 150 22.17 2.30 0.73
C ILE A 150 20.84 2.78 1.29
N GLY A 151 20.66 2.71 2.61
CA GLY A 151 19.39 3.08 3.26
C GLY A 151 18.99 4.53 2.99
N LEU A 152 19.88 5.51 3.23
CA LEU A 152 19.55 6.94 3.05
C LEU A 152 19.21 7.31 1.59
N PRO A 153 20.01 6.95 0.56
CA PRO A 153 19.64 7.21 -0.83
C PRO A 153 18.26 6.65 -1.19
N THR A 154 17.94 5.45 -0.71
CA THR A 154 16.66 4.78 -1.01
C THR A 154 15.48 5.42 -0.27
N MET A 155 15.68 5.91 0.96
CA MET A 155 14.68 6.71 1.65
C MET A 155 14.42 8.05 0.95
N LEU A 156 15.46 8.69 0.40
CA LEU A 156 15.31 9.93 -0.37
C LEU A 156 14.56 9.69 -1.68
N LEU A 157 14.88 8.60 -2.39
CA LEU A 157 14.18 8.18 -3.61
C LEU A 157 12.69 7.91 -3.34
N THR A 158 12.40 7.18 -2.26
CA THR A 158 11.02 6.92 -1.79
C THR A 158 10.27 8.22 -1.49
N ALA A 159 10.93 9.18 -0.83
CA ALA A 159 10.38 10.49 -0.54
C ALA A 159 10.04 11.30 -1.81
N ALA A 160 10.90 11.23 -2.84
CA ALA A 160 10.67 11.88 -4.13
C ALA A 160 9.48 11.27 -4.89
N PHE A 161 9.36 9.93 -4.91
CA PHE A 161 8.21 9.27 -5.51
C PHE A 161 6.90 9.67 -4.84
N ALA A 162 6.85 9.78 -3.51
CA ALA A 162 5.66 10.25 -2.80
C ALA A 162 5.21 11.64 -3.29
N ILE A 163 6.15 12.57 -3.50
CA ILE A 163 5.84 13.92 -3.99
C ILE A 163 5.33 13.90 -5.42
N LEU A 164 5.99 13.15 -6.31
CA LEU A 164 5.56 13.03 -7.70
C LEU A 164 4.15 12.46 -7.78
N PHE A 165 3.88 11.39 -7.05
CA PHE A 165 2.58 10.72 -7.03
C PHE A 165 1.47 11.60 -6.46
N GLU A 166 1.76 12.43 -5.46
CA GLU A 166 0.78 13.37 -4.93
C GLU A 166 0.54 14.58 -5.83
N SER A 167 1.54 14.99 -6.60
CA SER A 167 1.44 16.11 -7.53
C SER A 167 0.57 15.74 -8.74
N ILE A 168 0.64 14.50 -9.21
CA ILE A 168 -0.15 14.01 -10.35
C ILE A 168 -1.59 13.65 -9.89
N ARG A 169 -2.59 14.28 -10.51
CA ARG A 169 -4.01 14.19 -10.10
C ARG A 169 -4.55 12.75 -10.03
N TRP A 170 -4.19 11.87 -10.96
CA TRP A 170 -4.67 10.49 -10.97
C TRP A 170 -3.86 9.54 -10.06
N LEU A 171 -2.60 9.85 -9.73
CA LEU A 171 -1.75 9.04 -8.83
C LEU A 171 -1.92 9.39 -7.35
N ARG A 172 -2.53 10.54 -7.04
CA ARG A 172 -2.75 10.98 -5.65
C ARG A 172 -3.58 9.99 -4.84
N GLY A 173 -4.55 9.33 -5.48
CA GLY A 173 -5.44 8.36 -4.85
C GLY A 173 -4.87 6.93 -4.76
N GLY A 174 -5.78 5.96 -4.65
CA GLY A 174 -5.44 4.54 -4.55
C GLY A 174 -4.74 3.96 -5.78
N LEU A 175 -4.98 4.53 -6.98
CA LEU A 175 -4.28 4.08 -8.19
C LEU A 175 -2.77 4.23 -8.04
N GLY A 176 -2.30 5.37 -7.53
CA GLY A 176 -0.87 5.55 -7.31
C GLY A 176 -0.33 4.72 -6.16
N ASN A 177 -1.15 4.29 -5.20
CA ASN A 177 -0.71 3.31 -4.20
C ASN A 177 -0.41 1.95 -4.85
N ALA A 178 -1.35 1.47 -5.68
CA ALA A 178 -1.19 0.24 -6.45
C ALA A 178 0.04 0.30 -7.37
N VAL A 179 0.15 1.36 -8.18
CA VAL A 179 1.28 1.56 -9.12
C VAL A 179 2.60 1.61 -8.38
N TYR A 180 2.68 2.30 -7.23
CA TYR A 180 3.91 2.36 -6.45
C TYR A 180 4.32 0.98 -5.93
N LEU A 181 3.38 0.24 -5.35
CA LEU A 181 3.70 -1.09 -4.83
C LEU A 181 4.18 -2.03 -5.95
N ILE A 182 3.47 -2.05 -7.09
CA ILE A 182 3.86 -2.85 -8.26
C ILE A 182 5.24 -2.43 -8.77
N MET A 183 5.50 -1.12 -8.88
CA MET A 183 6.80 -0.61 -9.32
C MET A 183 7.93 -1.08 -8.42
N ILE A 184 7.75 -1.00 -7.10
CA ILE A 184 8.75 -1.44 -6.12
C ILE A 184 8.92 -2.95 -6.12
N THR A 185 7.83 -3.73 -6.13
CA THR A 185 7.94 -5.19 -6.12
C THR A 185 8.54 -5.74 -7.40
N MET A 186 8.22 -5.17 -8.56
CA MET A 186 8.83 -5.53 -9.85
C MET A 186 10.29 -5.06 -9.97
N SER A 187 10.71 -4.05 -9.20
CA SER A 187 12.11 -3.59 -9.21
C SER A 187 13.08 -4.64 -8.65
N LEU A 188 12.64 -5.49 -7.71
CA LEU A 188 13.48 -6.50 -7.07
C LEU A 188 13.91 -7.63 -8.02
N PRO A 189 13.00 -8.37 -8.70
CA PRO A 189 13.41 -9.39 -9.66
C PRO A 189 14.19 -8.78 -10.82
N LEU A 190 13.82 -7.58 -11.27
CA LEU A 190 14.58 -6.86 -12.30
C LEU A 190 16.01 -6.56 -11.87
N ALA A 191 16.21 -6.13 -10.63
CA ALA A 191 17.55 -5.91 -10.07
C ALA A 191 18.35 -7.22 -10.05
N MET A 192 17.76 -8.32 -9.56
CA MET A 192 18.42 -9.62 -9.47
C MET A 192 18.77 -10.23 -10.83
N GLU A 193 17.90 -10.06 -11.83
CA GLU A 193 18.09 -10.59 -13.17
C GLU A 193 19.14 -9.79 -13.95
N THR A 194 19.04 -8.46 -13.93
CA THR A 194 19.95 -7.60 -14.70
C THR A 194 21.33 -7.49 -14.07
N LYS A 195 21.43 -7.67 -12.74
CA LYS A 195 22.65 -7.48 -11.92
C LYS A 195 23.35 -6.14 -12.16
N ARG A 196 22.59 -5.13 -12.63
CA ARG A 196 23.12 -3.78 -12.86
C ARG A 196 23.02 -2.97 -11.57
N PRO A 197 24.13 -2.36 -11.09
CA PRO A 197 24.12 -1.60 -9.83
C PRO A 197 23.09 -0.45 -9.77
N ILE A 198 22.72 0.12 -10.92
CA ILE A 198 21.72 1.22 -11.00
C ILE A 198 20.30 0.78 -10.59
N PHE A 199 19.96 -0.50 -10.75
CA PHE A 199 18.65 -1.02 -10.35
C PHE A 199 18.66 -1.62 -8.94
N ASP A 200 19.83 -1.70 -8.29
CA ASP A 200 20.01 -2.35 -7.00
C ASP A 200 19.75 -1.39 -5.82
N PHE A 201 18.53 -0.83 -5.73
CA PHE A 201 18.18 0.18 -4.74
C PHE A 201 18.32 -0.29 -3.28
N VAL A 202 18.23 -1.59 -3.02
CA VAL A 202 18.31 -2.17 -1.66
C VAL A 202 19.71 -2.77 -1.40
N GLY A 203 20.59 -2.79 -2.41
CA GLY A 203 21.91 -3.40 -2.34
C GLY A 203 21.91 -4.93 -2.38
N LEU A 204 20.82 -5.58 -2.82
CA LEU A 204 20.68 -7.03 -2.88
C LEU A 204 21.84 -7.69 -3.64
N ASN A 205 22.13 -7.24 -4.86
CA ASN A 205 23.21 -7.80 -5.66
C ASN A 205 24.58 -7.43 -5.11
N LEU A 206 24.74 -6.22 -4.59
CA LEU A 206 25.98 -5.74 -3.99
C LEU A 206 26.39 -6.63 -2.80
N PHE A 207 25.47 -6.83 -1.85
CA PHE A 207 25.71 -7.70 -0.71
C PHE A 207 25.88 -9.16 -1.11
N GLU A 208 25.00 -9.68 -1.98
CA GLU A 208 25.11 -11.06 -2.47
C GLU A 208 26.48 -11.33 -3.10
N THR A 209 26.96 -10.44 -3.98
CA THR A 209 28.23 -10.63 -4.69
C THR A 209 29.42 -10.57 -3.74
N SER A 210 29.42 -9.62 -2.80
CA SER A 210 30.47 -9.50 -1.78
C SER A 210 30.51 -10.72 -0.86
N MET A 211 29.35 -11.12 -0.33
CA MET A 211 29.24 -12.27 0.56
C MET A 211 29.63 -13.57 -0.15
N LYS A 212 29.24 -13.76 -1.42
CA LYS A 212 29.64 -14.92 -2.24
C LYS A 212 31.14 -14.99 -2.44
N THR A 213 31.77 -13.85 -2.71
CA THR A 213 33.22 -13.79 -2.93
C THR A 213 33.98 -14.19 -1.67
N ALA A 214 33.57 -13.69 -0.50
CA ALA A 214 34.16 -14.06 0.78
C ALA A 214 33.92 -15.53 1.15
N ALA A 215 32.71 -16.04 0.90
CA ALA A 215 32.39 -17.44 1.14
C ALA A 215 33.18 -18.39 0.23
N LEU A 216 33.36 -18.08 -1.06
CA LEU A 216 34.16 -18.89 -1.99
C LEU A 216 35.65 -18.90 -1.63
N ALA A 217 36.17 -17.81 -1.04
CA ALA A 217 37.55 -17.77 -0.57
C ALA A 217 37.82 -18.74 0.58
N GLN A 218 36.82 -19.00 1.43
CA GLN A 218 36.91 -19.95 2.55
C GLN A 218 36.45 -21.37 2.17
N PHE A 219 35.49 -21.49 1.23
CA PHE A 219 34.90 -22.75 0.78
C PHE A 219 34.93 -22.86 -0.75
N PRO A 220 36.10 -23.18 -1.35
CA PRO A 220 36.22 -23.36 -2.80
C PRO A 220 35.28 -24.46 -3.31
N GLY A 221 34.48 -24.15 -4.34
CA GLY A 221 33.54 -25.11 -4.96
C GLY A 221 32.15 -25.20 -4.31
N ALA A 222 31.87 -24.41 -3.27
CA ALA A 222 30.55 -24.35 -2.66
C ALA A 222 29.46 -23.83 -3.63
N LYS A 223 28.28 -24.46 -3.61
CA LYS A 223 27.10 -23.99 -4.35
C LYS A 223 26.39 -22.89 -3.55
N LEU A 224 26.70 -21.64 -3.87
CA LEU A 224 26.20 -20.47 -3.13
C LEU A 224 24.97 -19.86 -3.82
N ASN A 225 23.78 -20.14 -3.27
CA ASN A 225 22.54 -19.49 -3.69
C ASN A 225 22.05 -18.55 -2.58
N PHE A 226 21.96 -17.25 -2.90
CA PHE A 226 21.48 -16.27 -1.93
C PHE A 226 19.98 -16.45 -1.70
N ASN A 227 19.60 -16.54 -0.44
CA ASN A 227 18.21 -16.61 -0.01
C ASN A 227 18.01 -15.69 1.20
N LEU A 228 16.89 -14.99 1.22
CA LEU A 228 16.49 -14.10 2.29
C LEU A 228 15.06 -14.44 2.71
N ASN A 229 14.91 -15.36 3.67
CA ASN A 229 13.62 -15.96 4.01
C ASN A 229 13.35 -15.93 5.53
N PRO A 230 12.07 -15.88 5.95
CA PRO A 230 11.65 -15.97 7.35
C PRO A 230 11.71 -17.41 7.88
N GLU A 231 12.82 -18.11 7.66
CA GLU A 231 13.02 -19.49 8.09
C GLU A 231 14.29 -19.63 8.94
N PHE A 232 14.17 -20.43 10.00
CA PHE A 232 15.29 -20.85 10.83
C PHE A 232 15.90 -22.12 10.24
N PHE A 233 17.18 -22.06 9.91
CA PHE A 233 17.94 -23.20 9.41
C PHE A 233 18.95 -23.64 10.46
N PRO A 234 18.72 -24.76 11.17
CA PRO A 234 19.72 -25.30 12.08
C PRO A 234 20.94 -25.80 11.29
N GLY A 235 22.12 -25.68 11.88
CA GLY A 235 23.35 -26.28 11.33
C GLY A 235 23.95 -25.58 10.11
N LEU A 236 23.66 -24.30 9.88
CA LEU A 236 24.36 -23.52 8.85
C LEU A 236 25.84 -23.34 9.21
N GLU A 237 26.72 -23.68 8.27
CA GLU A 237 28.16 -23.43 8.38
C GLU A 237 28.42 -21.93 8.37
N GLN A 238 29.33 -21.48 9.24
CA GLN A 238 29.64 -20.06 9.38
C GLN A 238 30.90 -19.72 8.60
N PHE A 239 30.90 -18.58 7.92
CA PHE A 239 32.07 -18.02 7.26
C PHE A 239 32.33 -16.60 7.75
N GLN A 240 33.59 -16.20 7.77
CA GLN A 240 33.96 -14.85 8.17
C GLN A 240 33.71 -13.86 7.02
N TRP A 241 33.01 -12.77 7.30
CA TRP A 241 32.78 -11.70 6.33
C TRP A 241 32.92 -10.35 7.03
N ASP A 242 33.95 -9.60 6.65
CA ASP A 242 34.28 -8.33 7.31
C ASP A 242 33.57 -7.12 6.69
N GLY A 243 32.64 -7.35 5.76
CA GLY A 243 31.81 -6.32 5.15
C GLY A 243 32.27 -5.91 3.75
N ILE A 244 31.88 -4.70 3.37
CA ILE A 244 32.15 -4.12 2.05
C ILE A 244 33.13 -2.97 2.21
N GLU A 245 34.16 -2.95 1.36
CA GLU A 245 34.97 -1.76 1.16
C GLU A 245 34.19 -0.71 0.37
N TRP A 246 33.79 0.36 1.05
CA TRP A 246 32.99 1.45 0.49
C TRP A 246 33.83 2.39 -0.42
N THR A 247 34.32 1.85 -1.53
CA THR A 247 35.00 2.61 -2.56
C THR A 247 34.01 3.44 -3.40
N TRP A 248 34.49 4.49 -4.07
CA TRP A 248 33.64 5.30 -4.93
C TRP A 248 32.87 4.49 -5.98
N ALA A 249 33.48 3.44 -6.54
CA ALA A 249 32.84 2.56 -7.52
C ALA A 249 31.59 1.85 -6.97
N VAL A 250 31.59 1.48 -5.69
CA VAL A 250 30.46 0.81 -5.02
C VAL A 250 29.36 1.80 -4.66
N VAL A 251 29.73 3.02 -4.26
CA VAL A 251 28.77 4.03 -3.78
C VAL A 251 28.16 4.85 -4.93
N GLN A 252 28.88 5.05 -6.03
CA GLN A 252 28.43 5.88 -7.17
C GLN A 252 27.03 5.52 -7.72
N PRO A 253 26.63 4.24 -7.87
CA PRO A 253 25.26 3.87 -8.28
C PRO A 253 24.18 4.34 -7.30
N HIS A 254 24.45 4.32 -5.99
CA HIS A 254 23.52 4.78 -4.96
C HIS A 254 23.50 6.31 -4.86
N PHE A 255 24.63 6.99 -5.11
CA PHE A 255 24.65 8.45 -5.30
C PHE A 255 23.85 8.90 -6.53
N PHE A 256 23.82 8.10 -7.60
CA PHE A 256 22.94 8.37 -8.73
C PHE A 256 21.46 8.38 -8.32
N CYS A 257 21.05 7.54 -7.37
CA CYS A 257 19.69 7.55 -6.82
C CYS A 257 19.33 8.87 -6.13
N VAL A 258 20.31 9.53 -5.49
CA VAL A 258 20.13 10.87 -4.91
C VAL A 258 19.85 11.91 -6.01
N GLY A 259 20.64 11.90 -7.08
CA GLY A 259 20.40 12.76 -8.25
C GLY A 259 19.04 12.50 -8.89
N LEU A 260 18.68 11.22 -9.05
CA LEU A 260 17.39 10.80 -9.57
C LEU A 260 16.23 11.27 -8.67
N ALA A 261 16.37 11.24 -7.35
CA ALA A 261 15.35 11.73 -6.42
C ALA A 261 15.08 13.25 -6.59
N PHE A 262 16.13 14.05 -6.77
CA PHE A 262 15.98 15.47 -7.07
C PHE A 262 15.33 15.70 -8.44
N PHE A 263 15.73 14.93 -9.45
CA PHE A 263 15.12 14.98 -10.77
C PHE A 263 13.63 14.63 -10.73
N ILE A 264 13.24 13.54 -10.05
CA ILE A 264 11.84 13.15 -9.84
C ILE A 264 11.04 14.25 -9.13
N THR A 265 11.64 14.90 -8.14
CA THR A 265 11.01 16.03 -7.43
C THR A 265 10.81 17.23 -8.37
N MET A 266 11.77 17.50 -9.25
CA MET A 266 11.65 18.55 -10.28
C MET A 266 10.58 18.21 -11.31
N LEU A 267 10.44 16.94 -11.72
CA LEU A 267 9.35 16.49 -12.59
C LEU A 267 7.97 16.71 -11.97
N ALA A 268 7.85 16.80 -10.64
CA ALA A 268 6.58 17.06 -9.97
C ALA A 268 6.11 18.53 -10.09
N VAL A 269 7.03 19.49 -10.32
CA VAL A 269 6.76 20.93 -10.40
C VAL A 269 5.68 21.32 -11.42
N PRO A 270 5.70 20.85 -12.70
CA PRO A 270 4.67 21.20 -13.67
C PRO A 270 3.28 20.67 -13.30
N PHE A 271 3.21 19.53 -12.60
CA PHE A 271 1.94 18.92 -12.18
C PHE A 271 1.36 19.58 -10.92
N PHE A 272 2.19 20.25 -10.12
CA PHE A 272 1.75 20.92 -8.92
C PHE A 272 1.04 22.26 -9.23
N ASP A 273 -0.26 22.30 -8.99
CA ASP A 273 -1.16 23.43 -9.23
C ASP A 273 -1.07 24.56 -8.18
N ARG A 274 -0.23 24.43 -7.15
CA ARG A 274 -0.12 25.37 -6.01
C ARG A 274 -1.47 25.72 -5.38
N PHE A 275 -2.35 24.71 -5.28
CA PHE A 275 -3.68 24.85 -4.66
C PHE A 275 -4.60 25.86 -5.35
N ASP A 276 -4.35 26.18 -6.62
CA ASP A 276 -5.14 27.14 -7.39
C ASP A 276 -6.60 26.67 -7.57
N PRO A 277 -7.59 27.37 -6.99
CA PRO A 277 -9.00 26.97 -7.08
C PRO A 277 -9.54 27.07 -8.51
N SER A 278 -8.96 27.92 -9.36
CA SER A 278 -9.41 28.11 -10.75
C SER A 278 -9.10 26.91 -11.65
N LYS A 279 -8.02 26.17 -11.35
CA LYS A 279 -7.61 24.96 -12.08
C LYS A 279 -8.38 23.72 -11.64
N THR A 280 -8.96 23.77 -10.45
CA THR A 280 -9.90 22.76 -10.00
C THR A 280 -11.24 23.05 -10.67
N LYS A 281 -11.46 22.48 -11.87
CA LYS A 281 -12.75 22.53 -12.57
C LYS A 281 -13.85 21.92 -11.69
N ARG A 282 -14.38 22.68 -10.74
CA ARG A 282 -15.68 22.46 -10.16
C ARG A 282 -16.63 22.92 -11.25
N ARG A 283 -17.04 21.98 -12.11
CA ARG A 283 -18.16 22.19 -13.02
C ARG A 283 -19.41 22.26 -12.13
N VAL A 284 -19.56 23.37 -11.41
CA VAL A 284 -20.87 23.82 -10.97
C VAL A 284 -21.59 23.99 -12.28
N LYS A 285 -22.48 23.05 -12.59
CA LYS A 285 -23.46 23.25 -13.64
C LYS A 285 -24.18 24.52 -13.18
N LYS A 286 -23.84 25.67 -13.76
CA LYS A 286 -24.64 26.88 -13.60
C LYS A 286 -25.99 26.46 -14.15
N THR A 287 -26.90 26.08 -13.27
CA THR A 287 -28.32 26.27 -13.57
C THR A 287 -28.43 27.73 -13.99
N PRO A 288 -29.08 28.05 -15.12
CA PRO A 288 -29.44 29.43 -15.39
C PRO A 288 -30.24 29.87 -14.17
N VAL A 289 -29.66 30.73 -13.35
CA VAL A 289 -30.48 31.54 -12.47
C VAL A 289 -31.08 32.52 -13.43
N ASP A 290 -32.34 32.30 -13.79
CA ASP A 290 -33.13 33.28 -14.52
C ASP A 290 -32.97 34.60 -13.78
N SER A 291 -32.15 35.46 -14.37
CA SER A 291 -31.93 36.82 -13.90
C SER A 291 -33.10 37.64 -14.40
N ASN A 292 -34.31 37.23 -14.03
CA ASN A 292 -35.46 38.09 -14.13
C ASN A 292 -35.42 38.94 -12.85
N ASN A 293 -35.06 40.21 -13.03
CA ASN A 293 -35.18 41.27 -12.04
C ASN A 293 -36.65 41.35 -11.58
N GLY A 294 -37.02 40.50 -10.64
CA GLY A 294 -38.19 40.69 -9.81
C GLY A 294 -37.76 41.43 -8.56
N MET A 295 -38.23 42.67 -8.39
CA MET A 295 -38.19 43.43 -7.15
C MET A 295 -38.22 42.48 -5.94
N VAL A 296 -37.34 42.72 -4.96
CA VAL A 296 -37.51 42.22 -3.60
C VAL A 296 -38.80 42.82 -3.07
N ARG A 297 -39.91 42.13 -3.34
CA ARG A 297 -41.23 42.46 -2.85
C ARG A 297 -41.22 42.07 -1.38
N SER A 298 -41.34 43.08 -0.52
CA SER A 298 -41.56 42.97 0.92
C SER A 298 -42.31 41.68 1.28
N LEU A 299 -41.62 40.74 1.96
CA LEU A 299 -42.20 39.49 2.45
C LEU A 299 -43.01 39.74 3.72
N ALA A 300 -44.01 40.62 3.62
CA ALA A 300 -44.94 40.94 4.69
C ALA A 300 -46.38 40.84 4.18
N GLU A 301 -46.73 39.69 3.60
CA GLU A 301 -48.11 39.26 3.46
C GLU A 301 -48.22 37.83 4.00
N THR A 302 -48.81 37.69 5.18
CA THR A 302 -49.18 36.41 5.79
C THR A 302 -50.36 35.81 5.04
N THR A 303 -50.12 35.29 3.83
CA THR A 303 -51.04 34.32 3.24
C THR A 303 -50.97 33.04 4.06
N PRO A 304 -52.10 32.45 4.51
CA PRO A 304 -52.07 31.18 5.22
C PRO A 304 -51.50 30.10 4.28
N TYR A 305 -50.26 29.72 4.51
CA TYR A 305 -49.62 28.63 3.80
C TYR A 305 -50.30 27.33 4.25
N HIS A 306 -51.16 26.77 3.40
CA HIS A 306 -51.62 25.41 3.60
C HIS A 306 -50.43 24.49 3.30
N LEU A 307 -49.74 24.02 4.35
CA LEU A 307 -48.71 23.00 4.20
C LEU A 307 -49.38 21.80 3.52
N SER A 308 -49.03 21.52 2.27
CA SER A 308 -49.45 20.31 1.59
C SER A 308 -48.96 19.15 2.46
N HIS A 309 -49.88 18.31 2.95
CA HIS A 309 -49.52 17.08 3.64
C HIS A 309 -48.53 16.34 2.75
N LEU A 310 -47.30 16.12 3.24
CA LEU A 310 -46.39 15.20 2.56
C LEU A 310 -47.14 13.87 2.50
N ALA A 311 -47.44 13.42 1.28
CA ALA A 311 -48.01 12.11 1.06
C ALA A 311 -47.16 11.11 1.85
N ALA A 312 -47.79 10.30 2.69
CA ALA A 312 -47.09 9.31 3.48
C ALA A 312 -46.34 8.38 2.51
N VAL A 313 -45.04 8.63 2.35
CA VAL A 313 -44.18 7.79 1.52
C VAL A 313 -44.08 6.46 2.25
N ARG A 314 -44.89 5.47 1.83
CA ARG A 314 -44.68 4.07 2.21
C ARG A 314 -43.32 3.67 1.64
N SER A 315 -42.27 3.73 2.45
CA SER A 315 -40.95 3.25 2.05
C SER A 315 -40.99 1.71 2.02
N VAL A 316 -41.34 1.14 0.88
CA VAL A 316 -41.20 -0.31 0.69
C VAL A 316 -39.70 -0.59 0.55
N PHE A 317 -39.14 -1.30 1.52
CA PHE A 317 -37.74 -1.73 1.45
C PHE A 317 -37.59 -2.78 0.35
N SER A 318 -36.78 -2.48 -0.67
CA SER A 318 -36.39 -3.44 -1.70
C SER A 318 -34.88 -3.68 -1.62
N PRO A 319 -34.43 -4.87 -1.15
CA PRO A 319 -33.01 -5.17 -1.05
C PRO A 319 -32.33 -5.21 -2.42
N VAL A 320 -33.04 -5.63 -3.46
CA VAL A 320 -32.54 -5.66 -4.85
C VAL A 320 -32.34 -4.25 -5.38
N ALA A 321 -33.31 -3.35 -5.17
CA ALA A 321 -33.17 -1.96 -5.60
C ALA A 321 -32.00 -1.27 -4.88
N LEU A 322 -31.81 -1.57 -3.59
CA LEU A 322 -30.68 -1.06 -2.81
C LEU A 322 -29.34 -1.62 -3.30
N LEU A 323 -29.28 -2.91 -3.64
CA LEU A 323 -28.10 -3.57 -4.19
C LEU A 323 -27.70 -2.95 -5.54
N LEU A 324 -28.66 -2.75 -6.43
CA LEU A 324 -28.43 -2.09 -7.72
C LEU A 324 -27.97 -0.63 -7.54
N ALA A 325 -28.52 0.08 -6.56
CA ALA A 325 -28.08 1.44 -6.22
C ALA A 325 -26.63 1.43 -5.71
N GLU A 326 -26.28 0.51 -4.81
CA GLU A 326 -24.91 0.37 -4.30
C GLU A 326 -23.91 0.00 -5.40
N LEU A 327 -24.23 -0.98 -6.24
CA LEU A 327 -23.42 -1.34 -7.41
C LEU A 327 -23.23 -0.15 -8.35
N ARG A 328 -24.30 0.60 -8.63
CA ARG A 328 -24.23 1.80 -9.48
C ARG A 328 -23.30 2.83 -8.88
N VAL A 329 -23.37 3.11 -7.58
CA VAL A 329 -22.49 4.10 -6.92
C VAL A 329 -21.05 3.59 -6.86
N MET A 330 -20.86 2.30 -6.57
CA MET A 330 -19.56 1.64 -6.46
C MET A 330 -18.78 1.66 -7.78
N LEU A 331 -19.48 1.46 -8.90
CA LEU A 331 -18.90 1.46 -10.25
C LEU A 331 -18.94 2.85 -10.94
N LYS A 332 -19.54 3.87 -10.31
CA LYS A 332 -19.62 5.21 -10.91
C LYS A 332 -18.25 5.87 -11.01
N GLY A 333 -17.95 6.42 -12.19
CA GLY A 333 -16.76 7.25 -12.43
C GLY A 333 -15.58 6.51 -13.06
N PHE A 334 -15.71 5.21 -13.35
CA PHE A 334 -14.76 4.50 -14.20
C PHE A 334 -15.04 4.79 -15.69
N HIS A 335 -13.98 4.92 -16.48
CA HIS A 335 -14.07 5.09 -17.92
C HIS A 335 -14.52 3.78 -18.60
N TRP A 336 -15.16 3.82 -19.77
CA TRP A 336 -15.69 2.62 -20.45
C TRP A 336 -14.61 1.55 -20.71
N SER A 337 -13.37 1.98 -20.96
CA SER A 337 -12.22 1.09 -21.15
C SER A 337 -11.97 0.18 -19.94
N TRP A 338 -12.32 0.62 -18.72
CA TRP A 338 -12.16 -0.20 -17.52
C TRP A 338 -13.01 -1.48 -17.57
N TYR A 339 -14.25 -1.37 -18.07
CA TYR A 339 -15.15 -2.51 -18.24
C TYR A 339 -14.71 -3.42 -19.38
N VAL A 340 -14.17 -2.86 -20.46
CA VAL A 340 -13.64 -3.64 -21.59
C VAL A 340 -12.44 -4.48 -21.17
N VAL A 341 -11.53 -3.93 -20.36
CA VAL A 341 -10.41 -4.71 -19.81
C VAL A 341 -10.92 -5.82 -18.90
N GLN A 342 -11.87 -5.54 -18.00
CA GLN A 342 -12.45 -6.57 -17.13
C GLN A 342 -13.13 -7.68 -17.93
N LEU A 343 -13.90 -7.33 -18.97
CA LEU A 343 -14.53 -8.29 -19.86
C LEU A 343 -13.49 -9.11 -20.62
N GLY A 344 -12.43 -8.46 -21.12
CA GLY A 344 -11.30 -9.12 -21.76
C GLY A 344 -10.61 -10.13 -20.85
N LEU A 345 -10.41 -9.81 -19.55
CA LEU A 345 -9.85 -10.74 -18.57
C LEU A 345 -10.77 -11.94 -18.32
N ILE A 346 -12.09 -11.73 -18.23
CA ILE A 346 -13.07 -12.83 -18.09
C ILE A 346 -13.03 -13.76 -19.31
N VAL A 347 -13.03 -13.19 -20.52
CA VAL A 347 -12.95 -13.97 -21.78
C VAL A 347 -11.62 -14.69 -21.88
N ALA A 348 -10.51 -14.04 -21.51
CA ALA A 348 -9.19 -14.65 -21.49
C ALA A 348 -9.11 -15.82 -20.49
N SER A 349 -9.71 -15.71 -19.31
CA SER A 349 -9.80 -16.81 -18.34
C SER A 349 -10.56 -18.02 -18.91
N LEU A 350 -11.60 -17.79 -19.72
CA LEU A 350 -12.35 -18.86 -20.38
C LEU A 350 -11.56 -19.52 -21.51
N ALA A 351 -10.84 -18.72 -22.30
CA ALA A 351 -10.11 -19.18 -23.48
C ALA A 351 -8.78 -19.88 -23.13
N ALA A 352 -8.01 -19.36 -22.17
CA ALA A 352 -6.68 -19.87 -21.83
C ALA A 352 -6.75 -21.22 -21.08
N PRO A 353 -5.75 -22.12 -21.20
CA PRO A 353 -5.66 -23.34 -20.40
C PRO A 353 -5.90 -23.10 -18.91
N PHE A 354 -6.55 -24.05 -18.22
CA PHE A 354 -6.99 -23.84 -16.83
C PHE A 354 -5.86 -23.41 -15.89
N GLU A 355 -4.70 -24.06 -16.00
CA GLU A 355 -3.50 -23.72 -15.22
C GLU A 355 -3.05 -22.27 -15.45
N ILE A 356 -2.99 -21.81 -16.71
CA ILE A 356 -2.60 -20.43 -17.04
C ILE A 356 -3.64 -19.44 -16.53
N ALA A 357 -4.93 -19.76 -16.70
CA ALA A 357 -6.02 -18.93 -16.21
C ALA A 357 -5.98 -18.78 -14.67
N ARG A 358 -5.66 -19.86 -13.95
CA ARG A 358 -5.58 -19.89 -12.48
C ARG A 358 -4.35 -19.17 -11.96
N THR A 359 -3.19 -19.47 -12.50
CA THR A 359 -1.90 -19.00 -11.98
C THR A 359 -1.63 -17.55 -12.34
N TYR A 360 -2.09 -17.06 -13.50
CA TYR A 360 -1.73 -15.72 -13.99
C TYR A 360 -2.95 -14.82 -14.23
N ILE A 361 -3.98 -15.30 -14.91
CA ILE A 361 -5.09 -14.41 -15.34
C ILE A 361 -5.99 -14.03 -14.16
N LEU A 362 -6.33 -14.98 -13.28
CA LEU A 362 -7.17 -14.73 -12.10
C LEU A 362 -6.55 -13.69 -11.13
N PRO A 363 -5.27 -13.79 -10.74
CA PRO A 363 -4.62 -12.74 -9.96
C PRO A 363 -4.76 -11.35 -10.59
N VAL A 364 -4.56 -11.22 -11.90
CA VAL A 364 -4.70 -9.94 -12.60
C VAL A 364 -6.17 -9.48 -12.63
N ALA A 365 -7.11 -10.39 -12.88
CA ALA A 365 -8.55 -10.14 -12.89
C ALA A 365 -9.10 -9.65 -11.55
N TRP A 366 -8.47 -10.03 -10.43
CA TRP A 366 -8.85 -9.55 -9.11
C TRP A 366 -8.02 -8.38 -8.59
N VAL A 367 -6.86 -8.05 -9.16
CA VAL A 367 -6.26 -6.72 -8.89
C VAL A 367 -6.97 -5.59 -9.62
N TRP A 368 -7.54 -5.85 -10.80
CA TRP A 368 -8.17 -4.81 -11.61
C TRP A 368 -9.31 -4.03 -10.90
N PRO A 369 -10.20 -4.68 -10.12
CA PRO A 369 -11.24 -4.00 -9.33
C PRO A 369 -10.78 -3.49 -7.97
N LEU A 370 -9.48 -3.50 -7.64
CA LEU A 370 -8.97 -3.04 -6.35
C LEU A 370 -9.53 -1.65 -5.95
N LEU A 371 -9.56 -0.69 -6.86
CA LEU A 371 -10.05 0.68 -6.57
C LEU A 371 -11.56 0.76 -6.32
N VAL A 372 -12.28 -0.29 -6.69
CA VAL A 372 -13.70 -0.46 -6.41
C VAL A 372 -13.85 -0.89 -4.95
N TRP A 373 -13.14 -1.94 -4.53
CA TRP A 373 -13.17 -2.43 -3.15
C TRP A 373 -12.50 -1.50 -2.15
N SER A 374 -11.44 -0.77 -2.53
CA SER A 374 -10.73 0.09 -1.58
C SER A 374 -11.56 1.24 -1.03
N LYS A 375 -12.64 1.61 -1.72
CA LYS A 375 -13.61 2.63 -1.28
C LYS A 375 -14.68 2.08 -0.35
N MET A 376 -14.77 0.75 -0.19
CA MET A 376 -15.74 0.13 0.71
C MET A 376 -15.45 0.54 2.16
N GLY A 377 -16.52 0.85 2.90
CA GLY A 377 -16.43 1.24 4.31
C GLY A 377 -15.97 2.68 4.58
N THR A 378 -15.40 3.37 3.60
CA THR A 378 -14.79 4.72 3.76
C THR A 378 -15.46 5.81 2.94
N ARG A 379 -16.25 5.45 1.92
CA ARG A 379 -16.89 6.36 0.98
C ARG A 379 -17.69 7.46 1.69
N GLU A 380 -18.48 7.09 2.70
CA GLU A 380 -19.35 8.02 3.42
C GLU A 380 -18.54 9.05 4.23
N LEU A 381 -17.42 8.63 4.82
CA LEU A 381 -16.52 9.51 5.56
C LEU A 381 -15.79 10.47 4.62
N ARG A 382 -15.33 9.96 3.48
CA ARG A 382 -14.57 10.76 2.51
C ARG A 382 -15.39 11.88 1.89
N TRP A 383 -16.68 11.64 1.65
CA TRP A 383 -17.59 12.63 1.06
C TRP A 383 -18.44 13.36 2.09
N ASN A 384 -18.19 13.12 3.38
CA ASN A 384 -18.95 13.69 4.49
C ASN A 384 -20.47 13.47 4.37
N THR A 385 -20.87 12.29 3.88
CA THR A 385 -22.29 11.89 3.73
C THR A 385 -22.73 10.92 4.81
N SER A 386 -21.89 10.68 5.83
CA SER A 386 -22.20 9.77 6.94
C SER A 386 -23.48 10.16 7.67
N GLN A 387 -23.69 11.46 7.92
CA GLN A 387 -24.88 11.97 8.60
C GLN A 387 -26.17 11.64 7.84
N ILE A 388 -26.15 11.76 6.51
CA ILE A 388 -27.30 11.42 5.65
C ILE A 388 -27.60 9.91 5.73
N MET A 389 -26.54 9.08 5.70
CA MET A 389 -26.70 7.63 5.76
C MET A 389 -27.21 7.13 7.11
N VAL A 390 -26.79 7.77 8.21
CA VAL A 390 -27.24 7.42 9.56
C VAL A 390 -28.70 7.82 9.79
N SER A 391 -29.20 8.88 9.12
CA SER A 391 -30.62 9.26 9.16
C SER A 391 -31.54 8.31 8.37
N CYS A 392 -31.00 7.40 7.57
CA CYS A 392 -31.82 6.40 6.87
C CYS A 392 -32.34 5.32 7.84
N PRO A 393 -33.53 4.73 7.59
CA PRO A 393 -34.05 3.66 8.43
C PRO A 393 -33.16 2.42 8.37
N TYR A 394 -32.69 1.96 9.54
CA TYR A 394 -31.90 0.73 9.73
C TYR A 394 -30.58 0.67 8.93
N PRO A 395 -29.65 1.62 9.12
CA PRO A 395 -28.44 1.71 8.31
C PRO A 395 -27.50 0.52 8.51
N VAL A 396 -27.38 0.01 9.75
CA VAL A 396 -26.53 -1.13 10.07
C VAL A 396 -27.11 -2.44 9.54
N SER A 397 -28.41 -2.68 9.70
CA SER A 397 -29.00 -3.99 9.34
C SER A 397 -29.45 -4.07 7.88
N ARG A 398 -29.64 -2.95 7.18
CA ARG A 398 -30.06 -2.94 5.76
C ARG A 398 -28.97 -2.44 4.82
N GLN A 399 -28.33 -1.31 5.11
CA GLN A 399 -27.33 -0.75 4.18
C GLN A 399 -26.03 -1.56 4.19
N LEU A 400 -25.52 -1.89 5.37
CA LEU A 400 -24.21 -2.52 5.52
C LEU A 400 -24.13 -3.90 4.84
N PRO A 401 -25.11 -4.83 5.01
CA PRO A 401 -25.10 -6.11 4.29
C PRO A 401 -25.23 -5.93 2.78
N VAL A 402 -26.02 -4.96 2.32
CA VAL A 402 -26.22 -4.73 0.88
C VAL A 402 -24.96 -4.15 0.22
N ALA A 403 -24.26 -3.24 0.90
CA ALA A 403 -22.96 -2.75 0.45
C ALA A 403 -21.90 -3.87 0.41
N TRP A 404 -21.92 -4.78 1.39
CA TRP A 404 -21.07 -5.98 1.40
C TRP A 404 -21.39 -6.92 0.23
N LEU A 405 -22.67 -7.23 0.00
CA LEU A 405 -23.14 -8.04 -1.13
C LEU A 405 -22.81 -7.42 -2.48
N ALA A 406 -22.82 -6.09 -2.60
CA ALA A 406 -22.39 -5.40 -3.82
C ALA A 406 -20.91 -5.69 -4.12
N GLY A 407 -20.05 -5.65 -3.09
CA GLY A 407 -18.64 -6.02 -3.22
C GLY A 407 -18.41 -7.47 -3.60
N ILE A 408 -19.17 -8.40 -2.99
CA ILE A 408 -19.16 -9.83 -3.36
C ILE A 408 -19.58 -10.02 -4.80
N THR A 409 -20.64 -9.35 -5.24
CA THR A 409 -21.11 -9.42 -6.63
C THR A 409 -20.03 -8.97 -7.61
N VAL A 410 -19.28 -7.90 -7.30
CA VAL A 410 -18.14 -7.46 -8.13
C VAL A 410 -17.04 -8.53 -8.17
N ALA A 411 -16.73 -9.21 -7.06
CA ALA A 411 -15.72 -10.27 -7.03
C ALA A 411 -16.14 -11.52 -7.82
N LEU A 412 -17.40 -11.95 -7.67
CA LEU A 412 -17.97 -13.06 -8.42
C LEU A 412 -17.98 -12.76 -9.93
N VAL A 413 -18.37 -11.54 -10.34
CA VAL A 413 -18.33 -11.19 -11.77
C VAL A 413 -16.88 -11.09 -12.28
N ALA A 414 -16.00 -10.43 -11.53
CA ALA A 414 -14.62 -10.22 -11.97
C ALA A 414 -13.84 -11.54 -12.15
N GLY A 415 -14.14 -12.54 -11.32
CA GLY A 415 -13.54 -13.87 -11.42
C GLY A 415 -14.41 -14.89 -12.16
N GLY A 416 -15.55 -14.49 -12.74
CA GLY A 416 -16.56 -15.42 -13.25
C GLY A 416 -16.04 -16.33 -14.38
N GLY A 417 -15.09 -15.85 -15.18
CA GLY A 417 -14.50 -16.63 -16.27
C GLY A 417 -13.84 -17.92 -15.78
N ILE A 418 -13.11 -17.87 -14.66
CA ILE A 418 -12.47 -19.07 -14.12
C ILE A 418 -13.47 -19.99 -13.42
N ALA A 419 -14.49 -19.43 -12.77
CA ALA A 419 -15.53 -20.22 -12.11
C ALA A 419 -16.30 -21.07 -13.12
N ILE A 420 -16.70 -20.48 -14.25
CA ILE A 420 -17.36 -21.20 -15.35
C ILE A 420 -16.42 -22.28 -15.90
N LYS A 421 -15.13 -21.96 -16.11
CA LYS A 421 -14.17 -22.95 -16.60
C LYS A 421 -13.94 -24.11 -15.62
N ALA A 422 -13.83 -23.82 -14.33
CA ALA A 422 -13.70 -24.83 -13.28
C ALA A 422 -14.94 -25.75 -13.23
N LEU A 423 -16.14 -25.19 -13.40
CA LEU A 423 -17.38 -25.96 -13.49
C LEU A 423 -17.39 -26.91 -14.70
N ILE A 424 -17.01 -26.42 -15.88
CA ILE A 424 -16.94 -27.24 -17.11
C ILE A 424 -15.94 -28.39 -16.95
N LEU A 425 -14.82 -28.14 -16.28
CA LEU A 425 -13.75 -29.11 -16.07
C LEU A 425 -13.93 -29.98 -14.81
N GLY A 426 -15.04 -29.84 -14.07
CA GLY A 426 -15.31 -30.61 -12.84
C GLY A 426 -14.37 -30.30 -11.67
N GLN A 427 -13.71 -29.15 -11.68
CA GLN A 427 -12.69 -28.76 -10.70
C GLN A 427 -13.30 -28.04 -9.47
N PHE A 428 -14.10 -28.78 -8.69
CA PHE A 428 -14.87 -28.22 -7.57
C PHE A 428 -14.02 -27.62 -6.44
N SER A 429 -12.81 -28.14 -6.18
CA SER A 429 -11.93 -27.58 -5.14
C SER A 429 -11.50 -26.15 -5.46
N TYR A 430 -11.19 -25.86 -6.73
CA TYR A 430 -10.83 -24.51 -7.16
C TYR A 430 -12.05 -23.59 -7.25
N LEU A 431 -13.24 -24.12 -7.54
CA LEU A 431 -14.49 -23.36 -7.45
C LEU A 431 -14.79 -22.95 -6.00
N ALA A 432 -14.57 -23.84 -5.04
CA ALA A 432 -14.70 -23.53 -3.61
C ALA A 432 -13.67 -22.48 -3.17
N ALA A 433 -12.41 -22.61 -3.60
CA ALA A 433 -11.38 -21.60 -3.35
C ALA A 433 -11.75 -20.22 -3.92
N TRP A 434 -12.26 -20.20 -5.13
CA TRP A 434 -12.76 -19.00 -5.79
C TRP A 434 -13.92 -18.35 -5.01
N LEU A 435 -14.90 -19.15 -4.54
CA LEU A 435 -16.00 -18.66 -3.70
C LEU A 435 -15.49 -18.07 -2.39
N THR A 436 -14.58 -18.78 -1.71
CA THR A 436 -13.95 -18.28 -0.47
C THR A 436 -13.29 -16.94 -0.71
N ALA A 437 -12.49 -16.81 -1.76
CA ALA A 437 -11.79 -15.57 -2.04
C ALA A 437 -12.75 -14.44 -2.45
N ALA A 438 -13.81 -14.74 -3.22
CA ALA A 438 -14.85 -13.77 -3.58
C ALA A 438 -15.61 -13.23 -2.35
N LEU A 439 -15.68 -14.00 -1.26
CA LEU A 439 -16.20 -13.54 0.03
C LEU A 439 -15.12 -12.82 0.86
N PHE A 440 -13.89 -13.32 0.85
CA PHE A 440 -12.78 -12.79 1.65
C PHE A 440 -12.42 -11.36 1.24
N ILE A 441 -12.25 -11.07 -0.06
CA ILE A 441 -11.75 -9.78 -0.53
C ILE A 441 -12.66 -8.61 -0.12
N PRO A 442 -13.99 -8.64 -0.38
CA PRO A 442 -14.87 -7.55 -0.01
C PRO A 442 -15.06 -7.44 1.51
N THR A 443 -15.01 -8.57 2.23
CA THR A 443 -15.06 -8.59 3.69
C THR A 443 -13.83 -7.90 4.28
N LEU A 444 -12.63 -8.25 3.81
CA LEU A 444 -11.38 -7.60 4.20
C LEU A 444 -11.42 -6.09 3.89
N ALA A 445 -11.87 -5.73 2.68
CA ALA A 445 -11.98 -4.33 2.26
C ALA A 445 -12.89 -3.52 3.18
N MET A 446 -14.07 -4.04 3.46
CA MET A 446 -15.06 -3.34 4.28
C MET A 446 -14.63 -3.27 5.74
N THR A 447 -14.06 -4.33 6.30
CA THR A 447 -13.54 -4.35 7.68
C THR A 447 -12.40 -3.36 7.84
N LEU A 448 -11.36 -3.41 6.99
CA LEU A 448 -10.22 -2.49 7.09
C LEU A 448 -10.62 -1.03 6.82
N GLY A 449 -11.57 -0.81 5.89
CA GLY A 449 -12.14 0.51 5.62
C GLY A 449 -12.91 1.08 6.82
N LYS A 450 -13.77 0.28 7.46
CA LYS A 450 -14.51 0.69 8.67
C LYS A 450 -13.64 0.75 9.92
N VAL A 451 -12.57 -0.03 10.06
CA VAL A 451 -11.69 0.08 11.23
C VAL A 451 -10.78 1.30 11.10
N SER A 452 -10.09 1.45 9.96
CA SER A 452 -9.11 2.53 9.77
C SER A 452 -9.71 3.87 9.38
N GLY A 453 -10.86 3.87 8.70
CA GLY A 453 -11.45 5.08 8.11
C GLY A 453 -10.72 5.58 6.87
N THR A 454 -9.78 4.80 6.33
CA THR A 454 -8.99 5.14 5.14
C THR A 454 -8.93 3.97 4.18
N ASN A 455 -8.80 4.25 2.89
CA ASN A 455 -8.66 3.21 1.85
C ASN A 455 -7.27 2.55 1.89
N LYS A 456 -6.28 3.26 2.46
CA LYS A 456 -4.87 2.89 2.40
C LYS A 456 -4.58 1.54 3.04
N LEU A 457 -5.20 1.26 4.19
CA LEU A 457 -4.92 0.02 4.93
C LEU A 457 -5.31 -1.21 4.10
N PHE A 458 -6.49 -1.19 3.46
CA PHE A 458 -6.88 -2.25 2.55
C PHE A 458 -5.97 -2.33 1.33
N GLU A 459 -5.68 -1.20 0.68
CA GLU A 459 -4.82 -1.18 -0.52
C GLU A 459 -3.45 -1.80 -0.25
N VAL A 460 -2.84 -1.48 0.90
CA VAL A 460 -1.55 -2.04 1.34
C VAL A 460 -1.68 -3.53 1.65
N VAL A 461 -2.60 -3.90 2.54
CA VAL A 461 -2.72 -5.29 3.01
C VAL A 461 -3.09 -6.22 1.85
N TYR A 462 -4.09 -5.85 1.06
CA TYR A 462 -4.54 -6.66 -0.06
C TYR A 462 -3.46 -6.80 -1.14
N MET A 463 -2.78 -5.71 -1.52
CA MET A 463 -1.74 -5.79 -2.55
C MET A 463 -0.52 -6.58 -2.08
N THR A 464 -0.15 -6.50 -0.80
CA THR A 464 0.90 -7.35 -0.22
C THR A 464 0.47 -8.82 -0.23
N LEU A 465 -0.76 -9.14 0.22
CA LEU A 465 -1.27 -10.51 0.16
C LEU A 465 -1.32 -11.06 -1.27
N TRP A 466 -1.78 -10.24 -2.22
CA TRP A 466 -1.86 -10.57 -3.63
C TRP A 466 -0.49 -10.83 -4.26
N TYR A 467 0.51 -10.01 -3.93
CA TYR A 467 1.86 -10.18 -4.46
C TYR A 467 2.55 -11.39 -3.84
N VAL A 468 2.54 -11.48 -2.50
CA VAL A 468 3.31 -12.50 -1.78
C VAL A 468 2.69 -13.88 -1.95
N GLY A 469 1.37 -14.01 -1.82
CA GLY A 469 0.69 -15.30 -1.90
C GLY A 469 0.53 -15.80 -3.33
N PRO A 470 -0.47 -15.34 -4.08
CA PRO A 470 -0.74 -15.85 -5.42
C PRO A 470 0.37 -15.64 -6.45
N MET A 471 1.07 -14.49 -6.42
CA MET A 471 2.05 -14.17 -7.47
C MET A 471 3.46 -14.68 -7.21
N ASN A 472 3.89 -14.81 -5.95
CA ASN A 472 5.15 -15.46 -5.59
C ASN A 472 4.97 -16.89 -5.08
N HIS A 473 3.74 -17.43 -5.16
CA HIS A 473 3.38 -18.79 -4.76
C HIS A 473 3.74 -19.13 -3.31
N ILE A 474 3.72 -18.16 -2.38
CA ILE A 474 3.86 -18.46 -0.95
C ILE A 474 2.55 -19.08 -0.45
N VAL A 475 2.56 -20.41 -0.34
CA VAL A 475 1.40 -21.26 -0.11
C VAL A 475 0.47 -20.77 1.02
N PRO A 476 0.96 -20.44 2.24
CA PRO A 476 0.07 -20.00 3.32
C PRO A 476 -0.71 -18.71 3.03
N LEU A 477 -0.21 -17.88 2.11
CA LEU A 477 -0.80 -16.60 1.75
C LEU A 477 -1.55 -16.64 0.41
N ASP A 478 -1.57 -17.78 -0.28
CA ASP A 478 -2.23 -17.97 -1.57
C ASP A 478 -3.75 -18.16 -1.42
N PHE A 479 -4.42 -17.07 -1.05
CA PHE A 479 -5.88 -17.04 -0.89
C PHE A 479 -6.65 -17.28 -2.20
N LEU A 480 -5.99 -17.20 -3.37
CA LEU A 480 -6.59 -17.49 -4.68
C LEU A 480 -6.55 -18.98 -5.03
N ALA A 481 -5.74 -19.76 -4.31
CA ALA A 481 -5.31 -21.08 -4.72
C ALA A 481 -4.74 -21.09 -6.16
N ALA A 482 -3.84 -20.13 -6.44
CA ALA A 482 -3.12 -20.05 -7.70
C ALA A 482 -2.17 -21.25 -7.90
N SER A 483 -1.61 -21.78 -6.82
CA SER A 483 -0.80 -23.01 -6.80
C SER A 483 -1.65 -24.24 -6.41
N PRO A 484 -1.34 -25.44 -6.94
CA PRO A 484 -2.00 -26.67 -6.52
C PRO A 484 -1.79 -26.99 -5.03
N GLU A 485 -0.61 -26.63 -4.50
CA GLU A 485 -0.22 -26.85 -3.11
C GLU A 485 -1.14 -26.13 -2.11
N ALA A 486 -1.70 -24.98 -2.49
CA ALA A 486 -2.67 -24.25 -1.67
C ALA A 486 -3.96 -25.06 -1.44
N ILE A 487 -4.40 -25.86 -2.42
CA ILE A 487 -5.56 -26.74 -2.26
C ILE A 487 -5.23 -27.89 -1.34
N THR A 488 -4.09 -28.57 -1.55
CA THR A 488 -3.70 -29.75 -0.76
C THR A 488 -3.44 -29.41 0.70
N THR A 489 -2.95 -28.20 0.98
CA THR A 489 -2.72 -27.69 2.34
C THR A 489 -3.98 -27.08 2.98
N GLY A 490 -5.11 -27.00 2.26
CA GLY A 490 -6.37 -26.52 2.79
C GLY A 490 -6.43 -25.00 3.00
N VAL A 491 -5.61 -24.21 2.31
CA VAL A 491 -5.57 -22.74 2.41
C VAL A 491 -6.94 -22.07 2.24
N PRO A 492 -7.82 -22.51 1.31
CA PRO A 492 -9.18 -21.98 1.23
C PRO A 492 -10.00 -22.11 2.51
N LEU A 493 -9.78 -23.14 3.33
CA LEU A 493 -10.51 -23.30 4.59
C LEU A 493 -10.01 -22.29 5.64
N TYR A 494 -8.70 -22.01 5.68
CA TYR A 494 -8.16 -20.97 6.55
C TYR A 494 -8.71 -19.59 6.21
N TYR A 495 -8.79 -19.25 4.92
CA TYR A 495 -9.38 -17.98 4.48
C TYR A 495 -10.90 -17.91 4.65
N ALA A 496 -11.61 -19.05 4.58
CA ALA A 496 -13.02 -19.12 4.95
C ALA A 496 -13.22 -18.83 6.45
N GLY A 497 -12.39 -19.43 7.31
CA GLY A 497 -12.35 -19.13 8.74
C GLY A 497 -12.00 -17.67 9.04
N ALA A 498 -11.00 -17.12 8.37
CA ALA A 498 -10.64 -15.70 8.48
C ALA A 498 -11.79 -14.79 8.05
N THR A 499 -12.50 -15.13 6.97
CA THR A 499 -13.69 -14.40 6.52
C THR A 499 -14.79 -14.42 7.59
N ALA A 500 -15.07 -15.59 8.16
CA ALA A 500 -16.05 -15.75 9.24
C ALA A 500 -15.71 -14.89 10.48
N LEU A 501 -14.43 -14.75 10.81
CA LEU A 501 -13.95 -13.88 11.90
C LEU A 501 -14.01 -12.38 11.55
N LEU A 502 -13.79 -12.01 10.29
CA LEU A 502 -13.83 -10.61 9.85
C LEU A 502 -15.25 -10.05 9.79
N ILE A 503 -16.27 -10.88 9.53
CA ILE A 503 -17.67 -10.46 9.48
C ILE A 503 -18.14 -9.79 10.78
N PRO A 504 -18.03 -10.37 11.99
CA PRO A 504 -18.46 -9.71 13.22
C PRO A 504 -17.69 -8.41 13.48
N ILE A 505 -16.39 -8.36 13.15
CA ILE A 505 -15.58 -7.14 13.27
C ILE A 505 -16.11 -6.05 12.32
N MET A 506 -16.45 -6.41 11.08
CA MET A 506 -17.08 -5.51 10.11
C MET A 506 -18.35 -4.88 10.66
N PHE A 507 -19.26 -5.69 11.22
CA PHE A 507 -20.52 -5.22 11.79
C PHE A 507 -20.31 -4.37 13.06
N ALA A 508 -19.41 -4.77 13.95
CA ALA A 508 -19.08 -4.01 15.16
C ALA A 508 -18.47 -2.64 14.83
N ALA A 509 -17.51 -2.59 13.91
CA ALA A 509 -16.92 -1.33 13.44
C ALA A 509 -17.94 -0.46 12.70
N GLY A 510 -18.87 -1.10 11.96
CA GLY A 510 -19.99 -0.44 11.31
C GLY A 510 -20.92 0.27 12.30
N ARG A 511 -21.34 -0.43 13.36
CA ARG A 511 -22.16 0.11 14.46
C ARG A 511 -21.51 1.30 15.15
N HIS A 512 -20.28 1.11 15.63
CA HIS A 512 -19.52 2.14 16.32
C HIS A 512 -19.39 3.44 15.51
N ARG A 513 -19.20 3.34 14.18
CA ARG A 513 -19.09 4.53 13.31
C ARG A 513 -20.42 5.18 12.95
N MET A 514 -21.53 4.46 13.08
CA MET A 514 -22.87 4.98 12.81
C MET A 514 -23.55 5.53 14.07
N GLY A 515 -22.89 5.48 15.24
CA GLY A 515 -23.42 6.03 16.49
C GLY A 515 -24.55 5.22 17.10
N THR A 516 -24.66 3.95 16.73
CA THR A 516 -25.62 2.94 17.22
C THR A 516 -24.86 1.82 17.93
#